data_AF-A0A6N9Z7E4-F1
#
_entry.id   AF-A0A6N9Z7E4-F1
#
_cell.length_a   1.000
_cell.length_b   1.000
_cell.length_c   1.000
_cell.angle_alpha   90.00
_cell.angle_beta   90.00
_cell.angle_gamma   90.00
#
_symmetry.space_group_name_H-M   'P 1'
#
loop_
_entity.id
_entity.type
_entity.pdbx_description
1 polymer ?
#
loop_
_entity_poly.entity_id
_entity_poly.type
_entity_poly.pdbx_seq_one_letter_code
_entity_poly.pdbx_strand_id
1 'polypeptide(L)'
;MSDMSDEYTLITPETEADGEDARPVRIQYGDVKMRLPRLDDSRHVPLAVLTAGMSAVSRGWDNLDQDEKIGFMSVILSYLLREYPRLEREIDRRSGDKMADIGRIIAAWVEASRTDPKS
;
A
#
# COMPACT_ATOMS: atom_id res chain seq x y z
N MET A 1 12.59 -31.46 38.63
CA MET A 1 12.57 -30.46 37.54
C MET A 1 11.14 -30.36 37.08
N SER A 2 10.40 -29.34 37.53
CA SER A 2 9.04 -29.10 37.04
C SER A 2 9.13 -28.56 35.62
N ASP A 3 8.45 -29.24 34.71
CA ASP A 3 8.24 -28.82 33.34
C ASP A 3 7.28 -27.62 33.37
N MET A 4 7.81 -26.41 33.14
CA MET A 4 6.97 -25.24 32.88
C MET A 4 6.50 -25.36 31.44
N SER A 5 5.37 -26.04 31.24
CA SER A 5 4.64 -25.94 29.99
C SER A 5 4.14 -24.50 29.84
N ASP A 6 4.85 -23.69 29.06
CA ASP A 6 4.45 -22.32 28.75
C ASP A 6 3.01 -22.35 28.18
N GLU A 7 2.08 -21.70 28.89
CA GLU A 7 0.68 -21.64 28.50
C GLU A 7 0.53 -20.61 27.37
N TYR A 8 0.35 -21.08 26.13
CA TYR A 8 0.22 -20.20 24.97
C TYR A 8 -1.23 -19.73 24.79
N THR A 9 -1.41 -18.42 24.63
CA THR A 9 -2.68 -17.86 24.15
C THR A 9 -2.82 -18.13 22.65
N LEU A 10 -3.75 -19.00 22.28
CA LEU A 10 -4.11 -19.22 20.88
C LEU A 10 -4.97 -18.05 20.38
N ILE A 11 -4.46 -17.32 19.38
CA ILE A 11 -5.21 -16.30 18.66
C ILE A 11 -5.64 -16.92 17.33
N THR A 12 -6.95 -17.14 17.17
CA THR A 12 -7.52 -17.67 15.92
C THR A 12 -7.98 -16.50 15.04
N PRO A 13 -7.64 -16.46 13.74
CA PRO A 13 -8.17 -15.45 12.84
C PRO A 13 -9.69 -15.53 12.76
N GLU A 14 -10.38 -14.44 13.03
CA GLU A 14 -11.81 -14.32 12.78
C GLU A 14 -12.03 -13.79 11.36
N THR A 15 -13.00 -14.37 10.63
CA THR A 15 -13.38 -13.83 9.31
C THR A 15 -14.43 -12.75 9.55
N GLU A 16 -14.05 -11.48 9.46
CA GLU A 16 -15.00 -10.37 9.55
C GLU A 16 -15.97 -10.40 8.36
N ALA A 17 -17.27 -10.21 8.62
CA ALA A 17 -18.29 -10.17 7.57
C ALA A 17 -18.09 -8.95 6.65
N ASP A 18 -18.30 -9.14 5.35
CA ASP A 18 -18.17 -8.10 4.31
C ASP A 18 -19.15 -6.94 4.52
N GLY A 19 -18.76 -5.97 5.35
CA GLY A 19 -19.60 -4.86 5.80
C GLY A 19 -19.50 -3.56 5.01
N GLU A 20 -18.53 -3.40 4.11
CA GLU A 20 -18.37 -2.21 3.28
C GLU A 20 -18.02 -2.58 1.84
N ASP A 21 -18.35 -1.66 0.92
CA ASP A 21 -18.16 -1.80 -0.52
C ASP A 21 -16.66 -1.92 -0.86
N ALA A 22 -16.11 -3.13 -0.73
CA ALA A 22 -14.70 -3.51 -0.84
C ALA A 22 -14.16 -3.45 -2.29
N ARG A 23 -14.82 -2.68 -3.16
CA ARG A 23 -14.42 -2.58 -4.57
C ARG A 23 -13.04 -1.92 -4.66
N PRO A 24 -12.11 -2.49 -5.45
CA PRO A 24 -10.78 -1.91 -5.63
C PRO A 24 -10.88 -0.54 -6.29
N VAL A 25 -9.99 0.36 -5.89
CA VAL A 25 -9.89 1.69 -6.47
C VAL A 25 -9.20 1.63 -7.83
N ARG A 26 -9.63 2.53 -8.72
CA ARG A 26 -9.15 2.55 -10.11
C ARG A 26 -8.35 3.81 -10.34
N ILE A 27 -7.07 3.66 -10.65
CA ILE A 27 -6.21 4.77 -11.07
C ILE A 27 -5.53 4.44 -12.39
N GLN A 28 -5.04 5.46 -13.08
CA GLN A 28 -4.32 5.30 -14.35
C GLN A 28 -3.06 6.16 -14.33
N TYR A 29 -1.92 5.56 -14.67
CA TYR A 29 -0.66 6.27 -14.93
C TYR A 29 -0.24 6.02 -16.37
N GLY A 30 -0.17 7.08 -17.19
CA GLY A 30 0.04 6.94 -18.63
C GLY A 30 -0.98 5.99 -19.24
N ASP A 31 -0.50 4.94 -19.91
CA ASP A 31 -1.31 3.91 -20.55
C ASP A 31 -1.65 2.72 -19.62
N VAL A 32 -1.19 2.74 -18.36
CA VAL A 32 -1.35 1.64 -17.40
C VAL A 32 -2.53 1.91 -16.46
N LYS A 33 -3.57 1.07 -16.57
CA LYS A 33 -4.75 1.08 -15.68
C LYS A 33 -4.54 0.12 -14.52
N MET A 34 -4.71 0.60 -13.30
CA MET A 34 -4.47 -0.13 -12.06
C MET A 34 -5.76 -0.29 -11.25
N ARG A 35 -5.93 -1.45 -10.63
CA ARG A 35 -7.05 -1.80 -9.74
C ARG A 35 -6.49 -2.15 -8.36
N LEU A 36 -6.27 -1.13 -7.55
CA LEU A 36 -5.57 -1.24 -6.27
C LEU A 36 -6.54 -1.52 -5.13
N PRO A 37 -6.10 -2.21 -4.05
CA PRO A 37 -6.93 -2.34 -2.86
C PRO A 37 -7.16 -0.96 -2.24
N ARG A 38 -8.29 -0.77 -1.55
CA ARG A 38 -8.50 0.48 -0.82
C ARG A 38 -7.56 0.53 0.38
N LEU A 39 -6.87 1.64 0.58
CA LEU A 39 -5.91 1.77 1.70
C LEU A 39 -6.58 1.86 3.08
N ASP A 40 -7.87 2.17 3.13
CA ASP A 40 -8.69 2.15 4.35
C ASP A 40 -9.24 0.76 4.69
N ASP A 41 -9.10 -0.23 3.79
CA ASP A 41 -9.52 -1.62 3.99
C ASP A 41 -8.30 -2.55 4.15
N SER A 42 -7.86 -2.71 5.39
CA SER A 42 -6.67 -3.49 5.75
C SER A 42 -6.76 -4.97 5.35
N ARG A 43 -7.96 -5.51 5.09
CA ARG A 43 -8.20 -6.90 4.68
C ARG A 43 -7.62 -7.22 3.30
N HIS A 44 -7.45 -6.20 2.46
CA HIS A 44 -6.99 -6.36 1.07
C HIS A 44 -5.66 -5.68 0.78
N VAL A 45 -5.14 -4.85 1.68
CA VAL A 45 -3.83 -4.21 1.52
C VAL A 45 -2.73 -5.23 1.85
N PRO A 46 -1.70 -5.38 0.99
CA PRO A 46 -0.57 -6.25 1.31
C PRO A 46 0.10 -5.83 2.62
N LEU A 47 0.46 -6.80 3.46
CA LEU A 47 1.11 -6.54 4.75
C LEU A 47 2.34 -5.63 4.63
N ALA A 48 3.14 -5.79 3.56
CA ALA A 48 4.30 -4.92 3.31
C ALA A 48 3.92 -3.44 3.14
N VAL A 49 2.82 -3.17 2.44
CA VAL A 49 2.29 -1.81 2.25
C VAL A 49 1.75 -1.26 3.58
N LEU A 50 1.03 -2.08 4.36
CA LEU A 50 0.57 -1.69 5.69
C LEU A 50 1.74 -1.33 6.61
N THR A 51 2.79 -2.16 6.66
CA THR A 51 3.99 -1.91 7.47
C THR A 51 4.69 -0.62 7.08
N ALA A 52 4.87 -0.38 5.77
CA ALA A 52 5.45 0.87 5.28
C ALA A 52 4.57 2.07 5.66
N GLY A 53 3.25 1.96 5.49
CA GLY A 53 2.27 2.98 5.86
C GLY A 53 2.27 3.32 7.34
N MET A 54 2.38 2.32 8.22
CA MET A 54 2.44 2.53 9.68
C MET A 54 3.65 3.37 10.10
N SER A 55 4.81 3.17 9.49
CA SER A 55 6.00 4.02 9.75
C SER A 55 5.76 5.47 9.32
N ALA A 56 5.13 5.69 8.17
CA ALA A 56 4.80 7.03 7.68
C ALA A 56 3.71 7.73 8.51
N VAL A 57 2.71 6.99 9.00
CA VAL A 57 1.63 7.53 9.84
C VAL A 57 2.11 7.81 11.27
N SER A 58 2.85 6.89 11.88
CA SER A 58 3.28 7.02 13.29
C SER A 58 4.21 8.20 13.52
N ARG A 59 5.10 8.48 12.57
CA ARG A 59 6.05 9.59 12.65
C ARG A 59 5.58 10.84 11.92
N GLY A 60 4.68 10.70 10.94
CA GLY A 60 4.32 11.74 9.98
C GLY A 60 5.34 11.81 8.84
N TRP A 61 4.85 11.84 7.60
CA TRP A 61 5.68 11.84 6.39
C TRP A 61 6.76 12.92 6.40
N ASP A 62 6.44 14.13 6.86
CA ASP A 62 7.36 15.26 6.88
C ASP A 62 8.50 15.09 7.90
N ASN A 63 8.32 14.21 8.89
CA ASN A 63 9.31 13.89 9.92
C ASN A 63 10.16 12.65 9.58
N LEU A 64 9.94 12.03 8.43
CA LEU A 64 10.81 10.98 7.91
C LEU A 64 12.04 11.61 7.26
N ASP A 65 13.20 11.00 7.51
CA ASP A 65 14.42 11.34 6.77
C ASP A 65 14.35 10.83 5.32
N GLN A 66 15.35 11.18 4.52
CA GLN A 66 15.38 10.84 3.11
C GLN A 66 15.45 9.33 2.87
N ASP A 67 16.20 8.60 3.68
CA ASP A 67 16.38 7.16 3.53
C ASP A 67 15.10 6.41 3.90
N GLU A 68 14.40 6.87 4.93
CA GLU A 68 13.09 6.37 5.34
C GLU A 68 12.02 6.60 4.25
N LYS A 69 12.01 7.79 3.64
CA LYS A 69 11.13 8.10 2.51
C LYS A 69 11.43 7.20 1.31
N ILE A 70 12.72 6.98 0.99
CA ILE A 70 13.15 6.07 -0.07
C ILE A 70 12.74 4.64 0.24
N GLY A 71 12.92 4.18 1.49
CA GLY A 71 12.51 2.86 1.95
C GLY A 71 11.01 2.63 1.76
N PHE A 72 10.19 3.58 2.21
CA PHE A 72 8.75 3.57 1.99
C PHE A 72 8.40 3.47 0.50
N MET A 73 8.94 4.38 -0.32
CA MET A 73 8.66 4.40 -1.77
C MET A 73 9.12 3.12 -2.47
N SER A 74 10.23 2.52 -2.04
CA SER A 74 10.77 1.28 -2.60
C SER A 74 9.85 0.09 -2.34
N VAL A 75 9.26 0.01 -1.14
CA VAL A 75 8.27 -1.03 -0.81
C VAL A 75 7.03 -0.88 -1.69
N ILE A 76 6.51 0.35 -1.81
CA ILE A 76 5.34 0.60 -2.65
C ILE A 76 5.63 0.32 -4.13
N LEU A 77 6.76 0.79 -4.65
CA LEU A 77 7.18 0.54 -6.02
C LEU A 77 7.32 -0.97 -6.28
N SER A 78 7.97 -1.72 -5.39
CA SER A 78 8.14 -3.16 -5.55
C SER A 78 6.80 -3.89 -5.62
N TYR A 79 5.84 -3.49 -4.78
CA TYR A 79 4.48 -3.99 -4.87
C TYR A 79 3.83 -3.65 -6.21
N LEU A 80 3.87 -2.39 -6.63
CA LEU A 80 3.26 -1.92 -7.87
C LEU A 80 3.85 -2.60 -9.11
N LEU A 81 5.17 -2.79 -9.17
CA LEU A 81 5.82 -3.45 -10.29
C LEU A 81 5.50 -4.95 -10.36
N ARG A 82 5.31 -5.60 -9.21
CA ARG A 82 4.85 -6.99 -9.15
C ARG A 82 3.44 -7.15 -9.71
N GLU A 83 2.51 -6.29 -9.31
CA GLU A 83 1.11 -6.35 -9.75
C GLU A 83 0.89 -5.80 -11.16
N TYR A 84 1.69 -4.81 -11.56
CA TYR A 84 1.57 -4.10 -12.82
C TYR A 84 2.91 -4.04 -13.56
N PRO A 85 3.39 -5.16 -14.14
CA PRO A 85 4.71 -5.20 -14.80
C PRO A 85 4.89 -4.21 -15.96
N ARG A 86 3.78 -3.75 -16.57
CA ARG A 86 3.83 -2.72 -17.63
C ARG A 86 4.15 -1.33 -17.10
N LEU A 87 3.96 -1.09 -15.80
CA LEU A 87 4.22 0.19 -15.15
C LEU A 87 5.70 0.56 -15.24
N GLU A 88 6.61 -0.39 -15.05
CA GLU A 88 8.06 -0.16 -15.16
C GLU A 88 8.41 0.48 -16.51
N ARG A 89 7.98 -0.16 -17.61
CA ARG A 89 8.24 0.33 -18.97
C ARG A 89 7.60 1.69 -19.22
N GLU A 90 6.42 1.92 -18.65
CA GLU A 90 5.72 3.19 -18.83
C GLU A 90 6.41 4.35 -18.09
N ILE A 91 6.84 4.11 -16.86
CA ILE A 91 7.66 5.05 -16.07
C ILE A 91 8.96 5.32 -16.82
N ASP A 92 9.69 4.29 -17.24
CA ASP A 92 10.98 4.44 -17.92
C ASP A 92 10.86 5.21 -19.24
N ARG A 93 9.74 5.07 -19.95
CA ARG A 93 9.52 5.75 -21.23
C ARG A 93 9.10 7.21 -21.09
N ARG A 94 8.29 7.54 -20.08
CA ARG A 94 7.64 8.86 -19.97
C ARG A 94 8.24 9.78 -18.90
N SER A 95 8.87 9.22 -17.88
CA SER A 95 9.25 9.96 -16.69
C SER A 95 10.48 10.84 -16.90
N GLY A 96 10.37 12.14 -16.58
CA GLY A 96 11.51 13.02 -16.35
C GLY A 96 12.04 12.97 -14.91
N ASP A 97 11.22 12.50 -13.96
CA ASP A 97 11.55 12.34 -12.54
C ASP A 97 10.74 11.16 -11.96
N LYS A 98 11.40 10.00 -11.82
CA LYS A 98 10.74 8.75 -11.44
C LYS A 98 10.24 8.79 -10.01
N MET A 99 10.95 9.49 -9.14
CA MET A 99 10.58 9.59 -7.72
C MET A 99 9.33 10.45 -7.56
N ALA A 100 9.25 11.57 -8.30
CA ALA A 100 8.04 12.39 -8.35
C ALA A 100 6.85 11.61 -8.92
N ASP A 101 7.05 10.79 -9.95
CA ASP A 101 5.99 9.96 -10.53
C ASP A 101 5.47 8.89 -9.57
N ILE A 102 6.36 8.22 -8.84
CA ILE A 102 5.97 7.28 -7.78
C ILE A 102 5.15 8.00 -6.70
N GLY A 103 5.59 9.18 -6.27
CA GLY A 103 4.84 10.02 -5.34
C GLY A 103 3.44 10.37 -5.83
N ARG A 104 3.28 10.71 -7.12
CA ARG A 104 1.97 10.98 -7.74
C ARG A 104 1.06 9.75 -7.76
N ILE A 105 1.60 8.57 -8.08
CA ILE A 105 0.82 7.32 -8.07
C ILE A 105 0.31 7.03 -6.65
N ILE A 106 1.17 7.18 -5.64
CA ILE A 106 0.80 6.97 -4.23
C ILE A 106 -0.26 7.98 -3.79
N ALA A 107 -0.07 9.27 -4.11
CA ALA A 107 -1.04 10.31 -3.78
C ALA A 107 -2.41 10.05 -4.42
N ALA A 108 -2.44 9.66 -5.71
CA ALA A 108 -3.67 9.29 -6.40
C ALA A 108 -4.34 8.05 -5.78
N TRP A 109 -3.54 7.08 -5.34
CA TRP A 109 -4.05 5.89 -4.65
C TRP A 109 -4.67 6.24 -3.28
N VAL A 110 -4.00 7.08 -2.49
CA VAL A 110 -4.52 7.58 -1.20
C VAL A 110 -5.81 8.34 -1.39
N GLU A 111 -5.85 9.26 -2.35
CA GLU A 111 -7.04 10.06 -2.62
C GLU A 111 -8.22 9.17 -3.05
N ALA A 112 -8.00 8.30 -4.04
CA ALA A 112 -9.03 7.38 -4.52
C ALA A 112 -9.51 6.38 -3.46
N SER A 113 -8.69 6.08 -2.44
CA SER A 113 -9.09 5.23 -1.32
C SER A 113 -9.96 5.96 -0.30
N ARG A 114 -9.87 7.30 -0.22
CA ARG A 114 -10.70 8.12 0.67
C ARG A 114 -12.06 8.45 0.04
N THR A 115 -12.15 8.50 -1.28
CA THR A 115 -13.38 8.81 -2.00
C THR A 115 -14.20 7.53 -2.23
N ASP A 116 -15.48 7.52 -1.84
CA ASP A 116 -16.39 6.45 -2.27
C ASP A 116 -16.49 6.46 -3.80
N PRO A 117 -16.21 5.34 -4.51
CA PRO A 117 -16.28 5.26 -5.98
C PRO A 117 -17.69 5.50 -6.57
N LYS A 118 -18.67 5.93 -5.76
CA LYS A 118 -20.01 6.35 -6.18
C LYS A 118 -20.20 7.84 -6.44
N SER A 119 -19.17 8.68 -6.30
CA SER A 119 -19.26 10.10 -6.71
C SER A 119 -18.92 10.32 -8.19
#